data_AF-A0A519KS49-F1
#
_entry.id   AF-A0A519KS49-F1
#
_cell.length_a   1.000
_cell.length_b   1.000
_cell.length_c   1.000
_cell.angle_alpha   90.00
_cell.angle_beta   90.00
_cell.angle_gamma   90.00
#
_symmetry.space_group_name_H-M   'P 1'
#
loop_
_entity.id
_entity.type
_entity.pdbx_description
1 polymer ?
#
loop_
_entity_poly.entity_id
_entity_poly.type
_entity_poly.pdbx_seq_one_letter_code
_entity_poly.pdbx_strand_id
1 'polypeptide(L)'
;MLRNDAYWFLRLGMAIERADNTARLLDVKYHLLLPPGERVGGQLDYFQWTTLLREVSALTAYRWVYRESVRPWLVADLLVLNRQMPRSLASCQGMIVSYLERLATDYGRRGPAQRLASNRLTQFNEAKIEDIFQSGLHEYIQGFLNQNNALAAAVQEQYLV
;
A
#
# COMPACT_ATOMS: atom_id res chain seq x y z
N MET A 1 -6.92 -13.50 -21.16
CA MET A 1 -5.51 -13.88 -21.28
C MET A 1 -5.29 -15.21 -20.57
N LEU A 2 -4.52 -16.12 -21.15
CA LEU A 2 -4.06 -17.32 -20.45
C LEU A 2 -3.22 -16.92 -19.25
N ARG A 3 -3.24 -17.71 -18.18
CA ARG A 3 -2.48 -17.43 -16.94
C ARG A 3 -1.02 -17.89 -17.06
N ASN A 4 -0.34 -17.41 -18.09
CA ASN A 4 1.09 -17.61 -18.31
C ASN A 4 1.92 -16.53 -17.62
N ASP A 5 3.24 -16.60 -17.77
CA ASP A 5 4.22 -15.63 -17.33
C ASP A 5 3.84 -14.17 -17.65
N ALA A 6 3.48 -13.87 -18.90
CA ALA A 6 3.08 -12.52 -19.32
C ALA A 6 1.88 -12.00 -18.52
N TYR A 7 0.90 -12.86 -18.24
CA TYR A 7 -0.21 -12.51 -17.36
C TYR A 7 0.27 -12.22 -15.93
N TRP A 8 1.15 -13.03 -15.37
CA TRP A 8 1.65 -12.82 -14.00
C TRP A 8 2.53 -11.57 -13.87
N PHE A 9 3.35 -11.25 -14.87
CA PHE A 9 4.09 -9.99 -14.91
C PHE A 9 3.16 -8.78 -14.97
N LEU A 10 2.11 -8.82 -15.80
CA LEU A 10 1.12 -7.75 -15.85
C LEU A 10 0.41 -7.58 -14.50
N ARG A 11 0.02 -8.68 -13.85
CA ARG A 11 -0.61 -8.65 -12.52
C ARG A 11 0.32 -8.13 -11.43
N LEU A 12 1.61 -8.48 -11.51
CA LEU A 12 2.65 -8.00 -10.61
C LEU A 12 2.86 -6.49 -10.76
N GLY A 13 3.07 -6.02 -11.99
CA GLY A 13 3.24 -4.59 -12.30
C GLY A 13 2.05 -3.77 -11.80
N MET A 14 0.83 -4.17 -12.13
CA MET A 14 -0.38 -3.48 -11.65
C MET A 14 -0.49 -3.44 -10.12
N ALA A 15 -0.05 -4.49 -9.41
CA ALA A 15 -0.07 -4.49 -7.95
C ALA A 15 0.97 -3.55 -7.36
N ILE A 16 2.18 -3.49 -7.94
CA ILE A 16 3.26 -2.57 -7.55
C ILE A 16 2.82 -1.12 -7.76
N GLU A 17 2.28 -0.81 -8.95
CA GLU A 17 1.82 0.54 -9.31
C GLU A 17 0.62 0.98 -8.46
N ARG A 18 -0.35 0.11 -8.21
CA ARG A 18 -1.50 0.45 -7.35
C ARG A 18 -1.08 0.75 -5.93
N ALA A 19 -0.09 0.04 -5.40
CA ALA A 19 0.47 0.31 -4.08
C ALA A 19 1.20 1.66 -4.07
N ASP A 20 2.04 1.93 -5.06
CA ASP A 20 2.75 3.21 -5.23
C ASP A 20 1.79 4.40 -5.30
N ASN A 21 0.77 4.31 -6.17
CA ASN A 21 -0.24 5.35 -6.33
C ASN A 21 -1.03 5.61 -5.04
N THR A 22 -1.37 4.56 -4.30
CA THR A 22 -2.09 4.71 -3.02
C THR A 22 -1.20 5.35 -1.95
N ALA A 23 0.06 4.96 -1.89
CA ALA A 23 1.06 5.55 -1.00
C ALA A 23 1.27 7.04 -1.31
N ARG A 24 1.51 7.41 -2.58
CA ARG A 24 1.71 8.82 -2.99
C ARG A 24 0.50 9.70 -2.73
N LEU A 25 -0.71 9.19 -3.00
CA LEU A 25 -1.91 9.96 -2.71
C LEU A 25 -2.07 10.22 -1.21
N LEU A 26 -1.83 9.19 -0.38
CA LEU A 26 -1.87 9.34 1.07
C LEU A 26 -0.82 10.33 1.56
N ASP A 27 0.38 10.30 0.99
CA ASP A 27 1.50 11.19 1.34
C ASP A 27 1.21 12.67 1.05
N VAL A 28 0.76 12.96 -0.17
CA VAL A 28 0.43 14.33 -0.60
C VAL A 28 -0.67 14.91 0.28
N LYS A 29 -1.70 14.11 0.59
CA LYS A 29 -2.81 14.58 1.41
C LYS A 29 -2.40 14.69 2.87
N TYR A 30 -1.56 13.81 3.42
CA TYR A 30 -1.11 13.93 4.81
C TYR A 30 -0.51 15.31 5.11
N HIS A 31 0.38 15.82 4.25
CA HIS A 31 0.99 17.15 4.42
C HIS A 31 0.02 18.32 4.28
N LEU A 32 -1.00 18.18 3.43
CA LEU A 32 -2.02 19.21 3.24
C LEU A 32 -3.06 19.22 4.37
N LEU A 33 -3.27 18.08 5.02
CA LEU A 33 -4.36 17.87 5.99
C LEU A 33 -3.91 17.92 7.45
N LEU A 34 -2.61 17.77 7.70
CA LEU A 34 -2.04 17.74 9.04
C LEU A 34 -0.73 18.54 9.07
N PRO A 35 -0.76 19.87 8.87
CA PRO A 35 0.43 20.69 9.05
C PRO A 35 0.96 20.56 10.49
N PRO A 36 2.28 20.61 10.69
CA PRO A 36 2.86 20.56 12.04
C PRO A 36 2.26 21.65 12.95
N GLY A 37 1.66 21.25 14.06
CA GLY A 37 1.10 22.16 15.07
C GLY A 37 -0.39 22.49 14.94
N GLU A 38 -1.10 21.97 13.93
CA GLU A 38 -2.56 22.13 13.84
C GLU A 38 -3.34 21.09 14.67
N ARG A 39 -4.50 21.51 15.19
CA ARG A 39 -5.42 20.62 15.92
C ARG A 39 -6.13 19.68 14.95
N VAL A 40 -5.73 18.41 15.00
CA VAL A 40 -6.38 17.30 14.29
C VAL A 40 -7.83 17.13 14.77
N GLY A 41 -8.77 17.04 13.82
CA GLY A 41 -10.16 16.65 14.10
C GLY A 41 -11.20 17.76 13.92
N GLY A 42 -10.85 18.85 13.24
CA GLY A 42 -11.81 19.88 12.83
C GLY A 42 -12.75 19.42 11.70
N GLN A 43 -13.82 20.18 11.42
CA GLN A 43 -14.73 19.91 10.30
C GLN A 43 -14.02 19.95 8.93
N LEU A 44 -12.98 20.79 8.81
CA LEU A 44 -12.17 20.90 7.60
C LEU A 44 -11.39 19.60 7.34
N ASP A 45 -10.75 19.02 8.35
CA ASP A 45 -10.05 17.73 8.24
C ASP A 45 -11.03 16.63 7.79
N TYR A 46 -12.19 16.55 8.43
CA TYR A 46 -13.20 15.56 8.09
C TYR A 46 -13.62 15.62 6.61
N PHE A 47 -13.86 16.82 6.08
CA PHE A 47 -14.23 17.01 4.68
C PHE A 47 -13.11 16.55 3.73
N GLN A 48 -11.86 16.86 4.06
CA GLN A 48 -10.74 16.55 3.19
C GLN A 48 -10.37 15.05 3.21
N TRP A 49 -10.41 14.40 4.37
CA TRP A 49 -10.25 12.94 4.46
C TRP A 49 -11.40 12.18 3.77
N THR A 50 -12.63 12.73 3.84
CA THR A 50 -13.76 12.20 3.08
C THR A 50 -13.55 12.35 1.57
N THR A 51 -12.99 13.48 1.13
CA THR A 51 -12.67 13.73 -0.28
C THR A 51 -11.60 12.75 -0.77
N LEU A 52 -10.53 12.54 -0.01
CA LEU A 52 -9.52 11.52 -0.31
C LEU A 52 -10.16 10.15 -0.50
N LEU A 53 -10.99 9.71 0.45
CA LEU A 53 -11.69 8.43 0.34
C LEU A 53 -12.58 8.34 -0.90
N ARG A 54 -13.16 9.45 -1.39
CA ARG A 54 -13.92 9.47 -2.64
C ARG A 54 -13.01 9.36 -3.85
N GLU A 55 -11.88 10.07 -3.88
CA GLU A 55 -10.88 10.01 -4.96
C GLU A 55 -10.38 8.58 -5.18
N VAL A 56 -10.24 7.79 -4.11
CA VAL A 56 -9.85 6.37 -4.21
C VAL A 56 -11.01 5.39 -4.26
N SER A 57 -12.25 5.86 -4.33
CA SER A 57 -13.47 5.04 -4.27
C SER A 57 -13.54 4.12 -3.04
N ALA A 58 -12.99 4.57 -1.92
CA ALA A 58 -12.91 3.82 -0.65
C ALA A 58 -13.94 4.27 0.40
N LEU A 59 -14.72 5.33 0.17
CA LEU A 59 -15.64 5.87 1.19
C LEU A 59 -16.69 4.85 1.67
N THR A 60 -17.28 4.07 0.76
CA THR A 60 -18.25 3.03 1.13
C THR A 60 -17.58 1.92 1.93
N ALA A 61 -16.39 1.49 1.51
CA ALA A 61 -15.62 0.47 2.23
C ALA A 61 -15.23 0.95 3.63
N TYR A 62 -14.80 2.22 3.77
CA TYR A 62 -14.51 2.83 5.07
C TYR A 62 -15.69 2.70 6.04
N ARG A 63 -16.88 3.11 5.59
CA ARG A 63 -18.10 3.06 6.41
C ARG A 63 -18.48 1.63 6.79
N TRP A 64 -18.26 0.69 5.89
CA TRP A 64 -18.55 -0.72 6.14
C TRP A 64 -17.60 -1.33 7.18
N VAL A 65 -16.30 -1.01 7.09
CA VAL A 65 -15.25 -1.53 7.98
C VAL A 65 -15.34 -0.91 9.38
N TYR A 66 -15.32 0.42 9.50
CA TYR A 66 -15.17 1.07 10.81
C TYR A 66 -16.49 1.49 11.45
N ARG A 67 -17.54 1.74 10.66
CA ARG A 67 -18.85 2.19 11.16
C ARG A 67 -18.80 3.47 12.03
N GLU A 68 -17.72 4.24 11.90
CA GLU A 68 -17.46 5.47 12.64
C GLU A 68 -17.40 6.67 11.70
N SER A 69 -17.39 7.89 12.26
CA SER A 69 -17.03 9.08 11.50
C SER A 69 -15.64 8.95 10.90
N VAL A 70 -15.38 9.67 9.80
CA VAL A 70 -14.07 9.70 9.15
C VAL A 70 -13.03 10.27 10.11
N ARG A 71 -12.00 9.47 10.42
CA ARG A 71 -10.85 9.87 11.24
C ARG A 71 -9.55 9.61 10.47
N PRO A 72 -8.54 10.49 10.57
CA PRO A 72 -7.30 10.37 9.81
C PRO A 72 -6.60 9.01 9.95
N TRP A 73 -6.46 8.52 11.18
CA TRP A 73 -5.81 7.25 11.46
C TRP A 73 -6.58 6.04 10.92
N LEU A 74 -7.91 6.06 10.93
CA LEU A 74 -8.72 5.00 10.33
C LEU A 74 -8.66 5.00 8.79
N VAL A 75 -8.53 6.18 8.18
CA VAL A 75 -8.30 6.28 6.73
C VAL A 75 -6.95 5.70 6.35
N ALA A 76 -5.91 6.04 7.10
CA ALA A 76 -4.59 5.48 6.90
C ALA A 76 -4.57 3.97 7.18
N ASP A 77 -5.23 3.46 8.23
CA ASP A 77 -5.39 2.02 8.46
C ASP A 77 -6.00 1.35 7.23
N LEU A 78 -7.08 1.93 6.68
CA LEU A 78 -7.78 1.38 5.52
C LEU A 78 -6.89 1.27 4.29
N LEU A 79 -6.06 2.27 4.05
CA LEU A 79 -5.24 2.39 2.84
C LEU A 79 -3.85 1.77 3.01
N VAL A 80 -3.39 1.53 4.24
CA VAL A 80 -2.07 0.97 4.54
C VAL A 80 -2.19 -0.49 4.95
N LEU A 81 -2.92 -0.80 6.02
CA LEU A 81 -2.88 -2.10 6.69
C LEU A 81 -4.07 -3.00 6.38
N ASN A 82 -5.23 -2.43 6.07
CA ASN A 82 -6.47 -3.21 5.95
C ASN A 82 -6.47 -4.11 4.72
N ARG A 83 -6.30 -5.42 4.92
CA ARG A 83 -6.18 -6.42 3.84
C ARG A 83 -7.47 -6.62 3.03
N GLN A 84 -8.63 -6.26 3.58
CA GLN A 84 -9.92 -6.34 2.88
C GLN A 84 -10.04 -5.26 1.80
N MET A 85 -9.30 -4.14 1.94
CA MET A 85 -9.22 -3.10 0.93
C MET A 85 -8.27 -3.53 -0.20
N PRO A 86 -8.74 -3.79 -1.43
CA PRO A 86 -7.90 -4.34 -2.50
C PRO A 86 -6.72 -3.44 -2.91
N ARG A 87 -6.83 -2.14 -2.67
CA ARG A 87 -5.79 -1.15 -2.98
C ARG A 87 -4.89 -0.82 -1.80
N SER A 88 -5.14 -1.38 -0.61
CA SER A 88 -4.27 -1.10 0.53
C SER A 88 -2.86 -1.62 0.26
N LEU A 89 -1.87 -1.00 0.90
CA LEU A 89 -0.48 -1.40 0.71
C LEU A 89 -0.28 -2.87 1.13
N ALA A 90 -0.86 -3.29 2.25
CA ALA A 90 -0.80 -4.68 2.73
C ALA A 90 -1.49 -5.68 1.78
N SER A 91 -2.65 -5.32 1.20
CA SER A 91 -3.35 -6.19 0.24
C SER A 91 -2.56 -6.31 -1.07
N CYS A 92 -2.04 -5.19 -1.59
CA CYS A 92 -1.16 -5.19 -2.76
C CYS A 92 0.12 -6.00 -2.49
N GLN A 93 0.68 -5.90 -1.29
CA GLN A 93 1.86 -6.68 -0.92
C GLN A 93 1.60 -8.19 -0.90
N GLY A 94 0.45 -8.62 -0.37
CA GLY A 94 0.06 -10.04 -0.43
C GLY A 94 -0.09 -10.55 -1.87
N MET A 95 -0.66 -9.72 -2.75
CA MET A 95 -0.75 -10.01 -4.19
C MET A 95 0.62 -10.13 -4.85
N ILE A 96 1.52 -9.17 -4.58
CA ILE A 96 2.90 -9.15 -5.09
C ILE A 96 3.63 -10.45 -4.73
N VAL A 97 3.62 -10.84 -3.45
CA VAL A 97 4.25 -12.10 -3.00
C VAL A 97 3.65 -13.28 -3.75
N SER A 98 2.32 -13.35 -3.84
CA SER A 98 1.63 -14.46 -4.52
C SER A 98 1.99 -14.56 -6.00
N TYR A 99 2.12 -13.44 -6.72
CA TYR A 99 2.49 -13.43 -8.13
C TYR A 99 3.96 -13.74 -8.35
N LEU A 100 4.85 -13.26 -7.48
CA LEU A 100 6.28 -13.59 -7.53
C LEU A 100 6.55 -15.07 -7.27
N GLU A 101 5.78 -15.74 -6.41
CA GLU A 101 5.92 -17.18 -6.19
C GLU A 101 5.43 -17.99 -7.40
N ARG A 102 4.41 -17.52 -8.12
CA ARG A 102 3.99 -18.13 -9.40
C ARG A 102 5.09 -18.02 -10.45
N LEU A 103 5.62 -16.82 -10.64
CA LEU A 103 6.75 -16.59 -11.55
C LEU A 103 8.00 -17.40 -11.15
N ALA A 104 8.28 -17.52 -9.85
CA ALA A 104 9.39 -18.36 -9.39
C ALA A 104 9.19 -19.84 -9.74
N THR A 105 7.95 -20.32 -9.66
CA THR A 105 7.58 -21.69 -10.05
C THR A 105 7.75 -21.90 -11.55
N ASP A 106 7.22 -20.98 -12.36
CA ASP A 106 7.25 -21.07 -13.84
C ASP A 106 8.69 -21.03 -14.39
N TYR A 107 9.57 -20.21 -13.81
CA TYR A 107 10.96 -20.05 -14.25
C TYR A 107 11.97 -20.89 -13.45
N GLY A 108 11.53 -21.62 -12.41
CA GLY A 108 12.42 -22.37 -11.52
C GLY A 108 13.42 -21.51 -10.75
N ARG A 109 13.18 -20.20 -10.60
CA ARG A 109 14.12 -19.23 -10.03
C ARG A 109 13.47 -18.42 -8.92
N ARG A 110 13.94 -18.60 -7.69
CA ARG A 110 13.62 -17.76 -6.52
C ARG A 110 14.82 -16.88 -6.18
N GLY A 111 14.61 -15.61 -5.85
CA GLY A 111 15.70 -14.65 -5.75
C GLY A 111 15.40 -13.42 -4.90
N PRO A 112 16.19 -12.34 -5.10
CA PRO A 112 16.05 -11.10 -4.35
C PRO A 112 14.63 -10.53 -4.31
N ALA A 113 13.88 -10.59 -5.42
CA ALA A 113 12.53 -10.04 -5.50
C ALA A 113 11.57 -10.71 -4.49
N GLN A 114 11.59 -12.03 -4.37
CA GLN A 114 10.76 -12.77 -3.40
C GLN A 114 11.15 -12.45 -1.96
N ARG A 115 12.45 -12.29 -1.67
CA ARG A 115 12.93 -11.96 -0.31
C ARG A 115 12.47 -10.57 0.11
N LEU A 116 12.69 -9.57 -0.75
CA LEU A 116 12.23 -8.19 -0.49
C LEU A 116 10.72 -8.16 -0.27
N ALA A 117 9.96 -8.84 -1.13
CA ALA A 117 8.51 -8.87 -1.01
C ALA A 117 8.04 -9.59 0.27
N SER A 118 8.64 -10.72 0.61
CA SER A 118 8.26 -11.49 1.81
C SER A 118 8.60 -10.74 3.10
N ASN A 119 9.79 -10.14 3.18
CA ASN A 119 10.20 -9.35 4.33
C ASN A 119 9.24 -8.18 4.59
N ARG A 120 8.86 -7.46 3.53
CA ARG A 120 7.89 -6.36 3.64
C ARG A 120 6.49 -6.86 4.00
N LEU A 121 6.08 -8.04 3.54
CA LEU A 121 4.80 -8.63 3.95
C LEU A 121 4.77 -8.96 5.45
N THR A 122 5.90 -9.45 6.00
CA THR A 122 6.05 -9.66 7.44
C THR A 122 5.94 -8.35 8.22
N GLN A 123 6.59 -7.28 7.74
CA GLN A 123 6.46 -5.95 8.36
C GLN A 123 4.99 -5.50 8.41
N PHE A 124 4.22 -5.70 7.35
CA PHE A 124 2.77 -5.40 7.37
C PHE A 124 1.96 -6.28 8.32
N ASN A 125 2.40 -7.51 8.63
CA ASN A 125 1.72 -8.38 9.58
C ASN A 125 1.94 -7.95 11.03
N GLU A 126 3.10 -7.34 11.30
CA GLU A 126 3.50 -6.92 12.64
C GLU A 126 3.13 -5.46 12.93
N ALA A 127 2.91 -4.67 11.89
CA ALA A 127 2.58 -3.25 12.00
C ALA A 127 1.21 -3.01 12.62
N LYS A 128 1.14 -1.95 13.45
CA LYS A 128 -0.10 -1.37 13.97
C LYS A 128 -0.19 0.08 13.53
N ILE A 129 -1.41 0.53 13.25
CA ILE A 129 -1.60 1.89 12.72
C ILE A 129 -1.22 2.96 13.74
N GLU A 130 -1.40 2.67 15.02
CA GLU A 130 -1.03 3.56 16.13
C GLU A 130 0.48 3.80 16.15
N ASP A 131 1.28 2.73 15.99
CA ASP A 131 2.74 2.82 15.98
C ASP A 131 3.23 3.62 14.77
N ILE A 132 2.63 3.39 13.60
CA ILE A 132 2.94 4.12 12.36
C ILE A 132 2.66 5.62 12.53
N PHE A 133 1.51 5.98 13.11
CA PHE A 133 1.17 7.38 13.36
C PHE A 133 2.10 8.04 14.37
N GLN A 134 2.47 7.31 15.44
CA GLN A 134 3.41 7.83 16.45
C GLN A 134 4.81 8.04 15.88
N SER A 135 5.27 7.15 14.99
CA SER A 135 6.58 7.27 14.32
C SER A 135 6.60 8.27 13.16
N GLY A 136 5.42 8.71 12.70
CA GLY A 136 5.25 9.57 11.52
C GLY A 136 4.78 8.80 10.29
N LEU A 137 3.57 9.13 9.80
CA LEU A 137 2.99 8.48 8.63
C LEU A 137 3.76 8.80 7.34
N HIS A 138 4.24 10.03 7.20
CA HIS A 138 5.01 10.45 6.03
C HIS A 138 6.30 9.63 5.89
N GLU A 139 7.06 9.52 6.98
CA GLU A 139 8.31 8.79 7.07
C GLU A 139 8.09 7.31 6.74
N TYR A 140 7.01 6.73 7.27
CA TYR A 140 6.61 5.37 6.94
C TYR A 140 6.30 5.21 5.43
N ILE A 141 5.53 6.13 4.85
CA ILE A 141 5.17 6.09 3.42
C ILE A 141 6.41 6.25 2.53
N GLN A 142 7.32 7.17 2.85
CA GLN A 142 8.57 7.36 2.11
C GLN A 142 9.45 6.10 2.18
N GLY A 143 9.55 5.49 3.35
CA GLY A 143 10.21 4.19 3.53
C GLY A 143 9.58 3.11 2.63
N PHE A 144 8.25 3.02 2.61
CA PHE A 144 7.52 2.11 1.74
C PHE A 144 7.80 2.35 0.25
N LEU A 145 7.76 3.60 -0.22
CA LEU A 145 8.01 3.97 -1.62
C LEU A 145 9.41 3.55 -2.05
N ASN A 146 10.42 3.82 -1.22
CA ASN A 146 11.80 3.39 -1.49
C ASN A 146 11.93 1.86 -1.60
N GLN A 147 11.30 1.12 -0.67
CA GLN A 147 11.26 -0.34 -0.74
C GLN A 147 10.49 -0.85 -1.97
N ASN A 148 9.44 -0.14 -2.41
CA ASN A 148 8.66 -0.50 -3.59
C ASN A 148 9.47 -0.35 -4.87
N ASN A 149 10.24 0.73 -4.98
CA ASN A 149 11.17 0.96 -6.08
C ASN A 149 12.29 -0.11 -6.09
N ALA A 150 12.87 -0.41 -4.94
CA ALA A 150 13.88 -1.47 -4.82
C ALA A 150 13.34 -2.84 -5.24
N LEU A 151 12.09 -3.15 -4.89
CA LEU A 151 11.43 -4.37 -5.35
C LEU A 151 11.25 -4.38 -6.87
N ALA A 152 10.76 -3.28 -7.46
CA ALA A 152 10.58 -3.19 -8.92
C ALA A 152 11.92 -3.38 -9.67
N ALA A 153 12.99 -2.76 -9.19
CA ALA A 153 14.34 -2.94 -9.73
C ALA A 153 14.82 -4.41 -9.61
N ALA A 154 14.60 -5.04 -8.46
CA ALA A 154 14.96 -6.45 -8.26
C ALA A 154 14.18 -7.41 -9.17
N VAL A 155 12.90 -7.11 -9.46
CA VAL A 155 12.11 -7.88 -10.43
C VAL A 155 12.68 -7.74 -11.84
N GLN A 156 13.04 -6.51 -12.23
CA GLN A 156 13.63 -6.24 -13.53
C GLN A 156 14.95 -7.02 -13.71
N GLU A 157 15.89 -6.90 -12.76
CA GLU A 157 17.18 -7.61 -12.82
C GLU A 157 17.03 -9.14 -12.80
N GLN A 158 16.05 -9.66 -12.05
CA GLN A 158 15.91 -11.11 -11.87
C GLN A 158 15.25 -11.82 -13.07
N TYR A 159 14.37 -11.14 -13.81
CA TYR A 159 13.52 -11.78 -14.81
C TYR A 159 13.50 -11.12 -16.20
N LEU A 160 13.89 -9.85 -16.31
CA LEU A 160 13.72 -9.05 -17.52
C LEU A 160 15.05 -8.56 -18.13
N VAL A 161 16.16 -9.08 -17.62
CA VAL A 161 17.53 -8.88 -18.12
C VAL A 161 18.14 -10.21 -18.51
#